data_AF-A0A7C5KJE7-F1
#
_entry.id   AF-A0A7C5KJE7-F1
#
_cell.length_a   1.000
_cell.length_b   1.000
_cell.length_c   1.000
_cell.angle_alpha   90.00
_cell.angle_beta   90.00
_cell.angle_gamma   90.00
#
_symmetry.space_group_name_H-M   'P 1'
#
loop_
_entity.id
_entity.type
_entity.pdbx_description
1 polymer ?
#
loop_
_entity_poly.entity_id
_entity_poly.type
_entity_poly.pdbx_seq_one_letter_code
_entity_poly.pdbx_strand_id
1 'polypeptide(L)'
;IFIGPDFHLPERDWLVRLFAEERLDPQQRQRVLAGTPGRDQADAGRIICSCFSVGVNTLVEAIRDGATSPEALGERLQAGTNCGSCVPELRALIKETLAGH
;
A
#
# COMPACT_ATOMS: atom_id res chain seq x y z
N ILE A 1 -8.40 6.73 20.57
CA ILE A 1 -9.81 6.26 20.44
C ILE A 1 -10.39 6.93 19.20
N PHE A 2 -10.85 6.14 18.24
CA PHE A 2 -11.59 6.62 17.07
C PHE A 2 -13.08 6.44 17.34
N ILE A 3 -13.90 7.46 17.08
CA ILE A 3 -15.35 7.43 17.29
C ILE A 3 -15.99 7.87 15.98
N GLY A 4 -16.74 6.97 15.35
CA GLY A 4 -17.42 7.19 14.08
C GLY A 4 -18.83 6.61 14.10
N PRO A 5 -19.67 6.95 13.11
CA PRO A 5 -21.02 6.41 12.97
C PRO A 5 -21.04 4.90 12.66
N ASP A 6 -19.91 4.36 12.20
CA ASP A 6 -19.69 2.96 11.86
C ASP A 6 -18.34 2.44 12.40
N PHE A 7 -18.11 1.13 12.29
CA PHE A 7 -16.88 0.45 12.73
C PHE A 7 -15.80 0.44 11.64
N HIS A 8 -15.95 1.25 10.58
CA HIS A 8 -14.98 1.28 9.51
C HIS A 8 -13.80 2.15 9.93
N LEU A 9 -12.69 1.49 10.27
CA LEU A 9 -11.47 2.22 10.60
C LEU A 9 -10.87 2.81 9.32
N PRO A 10 -10.33 4.03 9.39
CA PRO A 10 -9.54 4.57 8.29
C PRO A 10 -8.35 3.67 7.97
N GLU A 11 -7.88 3.76 6.72
CA GLU A 11 -6.71 3.04 6.25
C GLU A 11 -5.51 3.26 7.20
N ARG A 12 -4.98 2.16 7.72
CA ARG A 12 -3.93 2.19 8.73
C ARG A 12 -2.65 2.83 8.18
N ASP A 13 -2.29 2.51 6.94
CA ASP A 13 -1.06 3.03 6.32
C ASP A 13 -1.13 4.55 6.12
N TRP A 14 -2.30 5.08 5.76
CA TRP A 14 -2.52 6.53 5.74
C TRP A 14 -2.27 7.17 7.10
N LEU A 15 -2.87 6.62 8.16
CA LEU A 15 -2.66 7.13 9.52
C LEU A 15 -1.20 7.08 9.95
N VAL A 16 -0.50 5.99 9.66
CA VAL A 16 0.92 5.83 10.00
C VAL A 16 1.78 6.88 9.29
N ARG A 17 1.51 7.18 8.01
CA ARG A 17 2.25 8.21 7.27
C ARG A 17 2.09 9.61 7.88
N LEU A 18 0.93 9.94 8.42
CA LEU A 18 0.71 11.25 9.07
C LEU A 18 1.57 11.46 10.32
N PHE A 19 2.00 10.39 10.99
CA PHE A 19 2.94 10.49 12.12
C PHE A 19 4.38 10.80 11.68
N ALA A 20 4.72 10.59 10.41
CA ALA A 20 6.03 10.94 9.86
C ALA A 20 6.12 12.42 9.46
N GLU A 21 4.99 13.13 9.38
CA GLU A 21 4.92 14.54 9.00
C GLU A 21 5.22 15.46 10.20
N GLU A 22 6.11 16.43 10.04
CA GLU A 22 6.47 17.38 11.10
C GLU A 22 5.30 18.32 11.44
N ARG A 23 4.51 18.71 10.43
CA ARG A 23 3.29 19.51 10.59
C ARG A 23 2.25 19.12 9.55
N LEU A 24 1.03 18.86 10.03
CA LEU A 24 -0.13 18.71 9.17
C LEU A 24 -0.67 20.07 8.71
N ASP A 25 -0.96 20.18 7.42
CA ASP A 25 -1.67 21.33 6.85
C ASP A 25 -3.16 21.34 7.27
N PRO A 26 -3.89 22.45 7.07
CA PRO A 26 -5.31 22.56 7.46
C PRO A 26 -6.23 21.50 6.82
N GLN A 27 -5.98 21.13 5.57
CA GLN A 27 -6.75 20.13 4.83
C GLN A 27 -6.46 18.72 5.34
N GLN A 28 -5.20 18.40 5.63
CA GLN A 28 -4.80 17.14 6.27
C GLN A 28 -5.41 17.00 7.66
N ARG A 29 -5.41 18.06 8.48
CA ARG A 29 -6.06 18.05 9.80
C ARG A 29 -7.56 17.79 9.71
N GLN A 30 -8.25 18.43 8.77
CA GLN A 30 -9.68 18.18 8.53
C GLN A 30 -9.93 16.72 8.16
N ARG A 31 -9.06 16.11 7.35
CA ARG A 31 -9.15 14.69 6.95
C ARG A 31 -8.93 13.74 8.12
N VAL A 32 -7.98 14.04 9.01
CA VAL A 32 -7.78 13.28 10.27
C VAL A 32 -9.04 13.33 11.14
N LEU A 33 -9.63 14.51 11.31
CA LEU A 33 -10.87 14.67 12.08
C LEU A 33 -12.06 13.95 11.44
N ALA A 34 -12.13 13.94 10.11
CA ALA A 34 -13.15 13.22 9.35
C ALA A 34 -12.90 11.70 9.26
N GLY A 35 -11.73 11.22 9.69
CA GLY A 35 -11.39 9.80 9.60
C GLY A 35 -11.34 9.25 8.18
N THR A 36 -10.99 10.08 7.19
CA THR A 36 -10.99 9.69 5.78
C THR A 36 -9.69 10.14 5.11
N PRO A 37 -8.96 9.24 4.43
CA PRO A 37 -7.79 9.62 3.65
C PRO A 37 -8.16 10.59 2.54
N GLY A 38 -7.17 11.35 2.08
CA GLY A 38 -7.33 12.17 0.89
C GLY A 38 -7.65 11.33 -0.34
N ARG A 39 -8.53 11.83 -1.21
CA ARG A 39 -8.88 11.19 -2.49
C ARG A 39 -7.69 10.89 -3.41
N ASP A 40 -6.53 11.51 -3.14
CA ASP A 40 -5.28 11.39 -3.90
C ASP A 40 -4.23 10.46 -3.26
N GLN A 41 -4.51 9.79 -2.14
CA GLN A 41 -3.61 8.77 -1.63
C GLN A 41 -4.04 7.41 -2.16
N ALA A 42 -3.22 6.86 -3.07
CA ALA A 42 -3.36 5.49 -3.53
C ALA A 42 -3.35 4.56 -2.32
N ASP A 43 -4.47 3.87 -2.11
CA ASP A 43 -4.59 2.79 -1.13
C ASP A 43 -3.58 1.72 -1.54
N ALA A 44 -2.51 1.54 -0.75
CA ALA A 44 -1.52 0.49 -1.01
C ALA A 44 -2.13 -0.91 -0.80
N GLY A 45 -3.26 -1.01 -0.09
CA GLY A 45 -3.92 -2.26 0.28
C GLY A 45 -3.08 -3.07 1.28
N ARG A 46 -3.40 -4.37 1.43
CA ARG A 46 -2.68 -5.28 2.32
C ARG A 46 -1.16 -5.26 2.02
N ILE A 47 -0.35 -4.99 3.03
CA ILE A 47 1.11 -5.10 2.94
C ILE A 47 1.51 -6.55 2.64
N ILE A 48 2.23 -6.74 1.53
CA ILE A 48 2.81 -8.02 1.12
C ILE A 48 4.31 -8.04 1.43
N CYS A 49 5.03 -6.95 1.17
CA CYS A 49 6.44 -6.84 1.55
C CYS A 49 6.60 -6.00 2.82
N SER A 50 6.74 -6.65 3.97
CA SER A 50 6.93 -5.94 5.26
C SER A 50 8.28 -5.23 5.38
N CYS A 51 9.31 -5.66 4.64
CA CYS A 51 10.63 -5.01 4.70
C CYS A 51 10.63 -3.58 4.17
N PHE A 52 9.81 -3.31 3.15
CA PHE A 52 9.75 -2.03 2.46
C PHE A 52 8.32 -1.45 2.46
N SER A 53 7.43 -2.02 3.28
CA SER A 53 6.01 -1.65 3.36
C SER A 53 5.31 -1.54 2.01
N VAL A 54 5.52 -2.52 1.12
CA VAL A 54 4.88 -2.54 -0.21
C VAL A 54 3.56 -3.29 -0.13
N GLY A 55 2.48 -2.61 -0.54
CA GLY A 55 1.12 -3.15 -0.54
C GLY A 55 0.68 -3.80 -1.85
N VAL A 56 -0.36 -4.61 -1.78
CA VAL A 56 -0.92 -5.39 -2.91
C VAL A 56 -1.37 -4.50 -4.07
N ASN A 57 -1.98 -3.35 -3.83
CA ASN A 57 -2.48 -2.49 -4.91
C ASN A 57 -1.31 -1.86 -5.67
N THR A 58 -0.28 -1.40 -4.95
CA THR A 58 0.97 -0.89 -5.57
C THR A 58 1.66 -1.97 -6.42
N LEU A 59 1.64 -3.23 -5.95
CA LEU A 59 2.18 -4.35 -6.71
C LEU A 59 1.34 -4.62 -7.96
N VAL A 60 0.02 -4.62 -7.87
CA VAL A 60 -0.89 -4.81 -9.01
C VAL A 60 -0.72 -3.69 -10.05
N GLU A 61 -0.60 -2.44 -9.63
CA GLU A 61 -0.29 -1.31 -10.51
C GLU A 61 1.05 -1.53 -11.23
N ALA A 62 2.11 -1.89 -10.49
CA ALA A 62 3.41 -2.17 -11.10
C ALA A 62 3.37 -3.36 -12.07
N ILE A 63 2.59 -4.41 -11.78
CA ILE A 63 2.39 -5.56 -12.66
C ILE A 63 1.68 -5.13 -13.95
N ARG A 64 0.62 -4.30 -13.84
CA ARG A 64 -0.11 -3.74 -15.00
C ARG A 64 0.78 -2.85 -15.87
N ASP A 65 1.71 -2.14 -15.26
CA ASP A 65 2.74 -1.34 -15.94
C ASP A 65 3.85 -2.20 -16.60
N GLY A 66 3.80 -3.53 -16.48
CA GLY A 66 4.72 -4.46 -17.14
C GLY A 66 5.78 -5.10 -16.24
N ALA A 67 5.73 -4.91 -14.92
CA ALA A 67 6.62 -5.62 -13.99
C ALA A 67 6.09 -7.04 -13.72
N THR A 68 6.30 -7.95 -14.66
CA THR A 68 5.76 -9.33 -14.64
C THR A 68 6.69 -10.35 -13.98
N SER A 69 7.68 -9.93 -13.20
CA SER A 69 8.56 -10.82 -12.44
C SER A 69 8.86 -10.25 -11.05
N PRO A 70 9.14 -11.11 -10.05
CA PRO A 70 9.58 -10.65 -8.72
C PRO A 70 10.84 -9.78 -8.80
N GLU A 71 11.73 -10.06 -9.75
CA GLU A 71 12.95 -9.28 -9.99
C GLU A 71 12.62 -7.87 -10.49
N ALA A 72 11.69 -7.74 -11.45
CA ALA A 72 11.23 -6.44 -11.94
C ALA A 72 10.50 -5.62 -10.87
N LEU A 73 9.71 -6.30 -10.01
CA LEU A 73 9.10 -5.67 -8.84
C LEU A 73 10.15 -5.26 -7.80
N GLY A 74 11.22 -6.03 -7.65
CA GLY A 74 12.37 -5.71 -6.80
C GLY A 74 13.13 -4.48 -7.30
N GLU A 75 13.34 -4.34 -8.61
CA GLU A 75 14.00 -3.17 -9.20
C GLU A 75 13.17 -1.89 -9.04
N ARG A 76 11.83 -1.97 -9.17
CA ARG A 76 10.94 -0.80 -9.08
C ARG A 76 10.54 -0.43 -7.65
N LEU A 77 10.26 -1.43 -6.82
CA LEU A 77 9.60 -1.27 -5.51
C LEU A 77 10.42 -1.85 -4.35
N GLN A 78 11.59 -2.45 -4.63
CA GLN A 78 12.41 -3.17 -3.64
C GLN A 78 11.73 -4.40 -3.02
N ALA A 79 10.51 -4.74 -3.45
CA ALA A 79 9.77 -5.88 -2.94
C ALA A 79 10.52 -7.19 -3.24
N GLY A 80 10.79 -7.98 -2.20
CA GLY A 80 11.45 -9.28 -2.33
C GLY A 80 12.99 -9.26 -2.34
N THR A 81 13.64 -8.10 -2.22
CA THR A 81 15.12 -7.99 -2.30
C THR A 81 15.85 -8.07 -0.95
N ASN A 82 15.14 -7.95 0.18
CA ASN A 82 15.73 -7.97 1.52
C ASN A 82 15.68 -9.36 2.18
N CYS A 83 14.56 -9.73 2.81
CA CYS A 83 14.44 -11.03 3.48
C CYS A 83 13.88 -12.15 2.59
N GLY A 84 13.36 -11.81 1.40
CA GLY A 84 12.79 -12.77 0.44
C GLY A 84 11.47 -13.44 0.86
N SER A 85 10.91 -13.18 2.05
CA SER A 85 9.73 -13.90 2.55
C SER A 85 8.46 -13.68 1.71
N CYS A 86 8.35 -12.54 1.05
CA CYS A 86 7.23 -12.18 0.19
C CYS A 86 7.33 -12.73 -1.24
N VAL A 87 8.47 -13.32 -1.65
CA VAL A 87 8.68 -13.79 -3.03
C VAL A 87 7.65 -14.85 -3.49
N PRO A 88 7.27 -15.86 -2.67
CA PRO A 88 6.22 -16.81 -3.06
C PRO A 88 4.87 -16.12 -3.30
N GLU A 89 4.54 -15.13 -2.47
CA GLU A 89 3.29 -14.37 -2.54
C GLU A 89 3.28 -13.42 -3.75
N LEU A 90 4.41 -12.78 -4.06
CA LEU A 90 4.59 -11.99 -5.29
C LEU A 90 4.35 -12.82 -6.55
N ARG A 91 4.89 -14.05 -6.61
CA ARG A 91 4.69 -14.96 -7.75
C ARG A 91 3.22 -15.35 -7.92
N ALA A 92 2.53 -15.62 -6.81
CA ALA A 92 1.10 -15.91 -6.83
C ALA A 92 0.30 -14.71 -7.35
N LEU A 93 0.60 -13.50 -6.86
CA LEU A 93 -0.07 -12.27 -7.27
C LEU A 93 0.16 -11.94 -8.75
N ILE A 94 1.39 -12.12 -9.26
CA ILE A 94 1.71 -11.94 -10.69
C ILE A 94 0.85 -12.90 -11.53
N LYS A 95 0.79 -14.17 -11.14
CA LYS A 95 0.00 -15.18 -11.87
C LYS A 95 -1.49 -14.84 -11.86
N GLU A 96 -2.02 -14.42 -10.71
CA GLU A 96 -3.42 -14.02 -10.56
C GLU A 96 -3.75 -12.79 -11.43
N THR A 97 -2.89 -11.77 -11.38
CA THR A 97 -3.08 -10.52 -12.11
C THR A 97 -3.00 -10.73 -13.63
N LEU A 98 -2.13 -11.62 -14.10
CA LEU A 98 -1.96 -11.94 -15.52
C LEU A 98 -2.99 -12.96 -16.04
N ALA A 99 -3.51 -13.84 -15.20
CA ALA A 99 -4.52 -14.84 -15.60
C ALA A 99 -5.94 -14.26 -15.69
N GLY A 100 -6.19 -13.11 -15.08
CA GLY A 100 -7.48 -12.39 -15.13
C GLY A 100 -7.62 -11.43 -16.32
N HIS A 101 -6.77 -11.52 -17.33
CA HIS A 101 -6.75 -10.66 -18.52
C HIS A 101 -7.07 -11.44 -19.80
#